data_AF-A0A0F9IKD3-F1
#
_entry.id   AF-A0A0F9IKD3-F1
#
_cell.length_a   1.000
_cell.length_b   1.000
_cell.length_c   1.000
_cell.angle_alpha   90.00
_cell.angle_beta   90.00
_cell.angle_gamma   90.00
#
_symmetry.space_group_name_H-M   'P 1'
#
loop_
_entity.id
_entity.type
_entity.pdbx_description
1 polymer ?
#
loop_
_entity_poly.entity_id
_entity_poly.type
_entity_poly.pdbx_seq_one_letter_code
_entity_poly.pdbx_strand_id
1 'polypeptide(L)'
;MSKLEKVGDVINFRGVIFSPIKEQGVVGLFMTILPDLNMRVELMRTGFPDCLAHRYDGHEWVRVNVEFELRSKNFLTHGHNAEECDLIVCWEHNWSDCPIEVIELKEKIKEFENYRITEPEVKKNGKIEYKHDLTPNQKEILDVLFEYVKTFSDDVWIKTVSQGYSIYSSVRGVFIYTSFRKKVDGIKLDIYSKDVELDGFEYLDDFEYPKSSEYVKSFGYKLITSAEQIEEIKEQIRISYERRLEI
;
A
#
# COMPACT_ATOMS: atom_id res chain seq x y z
N MET A 1 -18.10 26.93 -12.51
CA MET A 1 -18.33 26.03 -13.65
C MET A 1 -17.36 24.87 -13.49
N SER A 2 -17.84 23.63 -13.34
CA SER A 2 -16.93 22.48 -13.39
C SER A 2 -16.41 22.38 -14.81
N LYS A 3 -15.09 22.50 -14.97
CA LYS A 3 -14.43 22.22 -16.24
C LYS A 3 -14.53 20.70 -16.42
N LEU A 4 -15.21 20.23 -17.47
CA LEU A 4 -15.16 18.81 -17.81
C LEU A 4 -13.70 18.44 -18.06
N GLU A 5 -13.18 17.50 -17.27
CA GLU A 5 -11.82 16.99 -17.43
C GLU A 5 -11.81 15.92 -18.53
N LYS A 6 -10.87 16.05 -19.46
CA LYS A 6 -10.66 15.03 -20.50
C LYS A 6 -9.82 13.91 -19.91
N VAL A 7 -10.19 12.66 -20.21
CA VAL A 7 -9.45 11.44 -19.88
C VAL A 7 -9.14 10.66 -21.16
N GLY A 8 -8.20 9.71 -21.07
CA GLY A 8 -7.83 8.82 -22.18
C GLY A 8 -8.76 7.62 -22.36
N ASP A 9 -8.33 6.66 -23.17
CA ASP A 9 -9.05 5.40 -23.40
C ASP A 9 -9.00 4.50 -22.17
N VAL A 10 -9.98 3.63 -21.97
CA VAL A 10 -9.99 2.70 -20.84
C VAL A 10 -8.89 1.64 -21.01
N ILE A 11 -8.00 1.54 -20.02
CA ILE A 11 -6.95 0.51 -19.94
C ILE A 11 -7.10 -0.42 -18.73
N ASN A 12 -7.68 0.07 -17.62
CA ASN A 12 -7.93 -0.70 -16.38
C ASN A 12 -6.73 -1.56 -15.92
N PHE A 13 -5.56 -0.96 -15.79
CA PHE A 13 -4.32 -1.67 -15.45
C PHE A 13 -3.78 -1.24 -14.09
N ARG A 14 -3.72 -2.17 -13.13
CA ARG A 14 -3.10 -2.00 -11.79
C ARG A 14 -3.45 -0.68 -11.06
N GLY A 15 -4.70 -0.25 -11.16
CA GLY A 15 -5.20 0.99 -10.54
C GLY A 15 -5.23 2.22 -11.43
N VAL A 16 -4.65 2.16 -12.64
CA VAL A 16 -4.76 3.20 -13.67
C VAL A 16 -5.90 2.83 -14.61
N ILE A 17 -6.99 3.61 -14.55
CA ILE A 17 -8.22 3.33 -15.30
C ILE A 17 -8.10 3.75 -16.77
N PHE A 18 -7.57 4.94 -17.02
CA PHE A 18 -7.50 5.56 -18.34
C PHE A 18 -6.06 5.72 -18.83
N SER A 19 -5.87 5.68 -20.15
CA SER A 19 -4.57 5.89 -20.77
C SER A 19 -4.02 7.29 -20.48
N PRO A 20 -2.69 7.45 -20.38
CA PRO A 20 -2.06 8.76 -20.29
C PRO A 20 -2.46 9.67 -21.47
N ILE A 21 -2.80 10.92 -21.15
CA ILE A 21 -3.00 11.99 -22.14
C ILE A 21 -1.97 13.13 -21.97
N LYS A 22 -1.09 12.99 -20.98
CA LYS A 22 0.03 13.88 -20.61
C LYS A 22 1.12 13.06 -19.92
N GLU A 23 2.33 13.59 -19.84
CA GLU A 23 3.51 12.98 -19.20
C GLU A 23 3.24 12.50 -17.76
N GLN A 24 2.51 13.26 -16.96
CA GLN A 24 2.20 12.87 -15.58
C GLN A 24 1.43 11.54 -15.49
N GLY A 25 0.61 11.21 -16.50
CA GLY A 25 -0.04 9.90 -16.58
C GLY A 25 0.95 8.78 -16.93
N VAL A 26 1.97 9.08 -17.74
CA VAL A 26 3.06 8.15 -18.08
C VAL A 26 3.88 7.82 -16.84
N VAL A 27 4.24 8.84 -16.06
CA VAL A 27 4.90 8.68 -14.75
C VAL A 27 4.08 7.77 -13.85
N GLY A 28 2.79 8.09 -13.65
CA GLY A 28 1.89 7.31 -12.78
C GLY A 28 1.79 5.84 -13.20
N LEU A 29 1.65 5.57 -14.50
CA LEU A 29 1.58 4.20 -15.02
C LEU A 29 2.92 3.46 -14.88
N PHE A 30 4.05 4.10 -15.18
CA PHE A 30 5.39 3.52 -15.03
C PHE A 30 5.67 3.05 -13.60
N MET A 31 5.26 3.83 -12.60
CA MET A 31 5.43 3.45 -11.18
C MET A 31 4.74 2.12 -10.83
N THR A 32 3.66 1.75 -11.54
CA THR A 32 2.92 0.49 -11.29
C THR A 32 3.61 -0.77 -11.84
N ILE A 33 4.62 -0.61 -12.71
CA ILE A 33 5.32 -1.70 -13.38
C ILE A 33 6.82 -1.78 -13.05
N LEU A 34 7.30 -0.93 -12.13
CA LEU A 34 8.69 -0.96 -11.65
C LEU A 34 9.15 -2.38 -11.22
N PRO A 35 8.33 -3.16 -10.47
CA PRO A 35 8.72 -4.52 -10.10
C PRO A 35 8.94 -5.45 -11.31
N ASP A 36 8.10 -5.34 -12.35
CA ASP A 36 8.20 -6.19 -13.55
C ASP A 36 9.39 -5.83 -14.42
N LEU A 37 9.81 -4.57 -14.38
CA LEU A 37 11.00 -4.08 -15.08
C LEU A 37 12.29 -4.30 -14.30
N ASN A 38 12.23 -4.84 -13.07
CA ASN A 38 13.34 -4.89 -12.12
C ASN A 38 14.01 -3.52 -11.93
N MET A 39 13.17 -2.48 -11.77
CA MET A 39 13.61 -1.10 -11.59
C MET A 39 13.20 -0.53 -10.23
N ARG A 40 13.94 0.45 -9.73
CA ARG A 40 13.65 1.21 -8.52
C ARG A 40 13.93 2.69 -8.75
N VAL A 41 13.09 3.57 -8.23
CA VAL A 41 13.28 5.03 -8.37
C VAL A 41 14.08 5.57 -7.18
N GLU A 42 15.13 6.32 -7.46
CA GLU A 42 15.97 7.03 -6.49
C GLU A 42 15.47 8.46 -6.29
N LEU A 43 15.19 9.18 -7.38
CA LEU A 43 14.78 10.58 -7.35
C LEU A 43 13.82 10.89 -8.49
N MET A 44 12.77 11.65 -8.18
CA MET A 44 11.91 12.34 -9.14
C MET A 44 12.14 13.85 -9.02
N ARG A 45 12.21 14.56 -10.14
CA ARG A 45 12.38 16.02 -10.17
C ARG A 45 11.65 16.63 -11.36
N THR A 46 11.54 17.97 -11.36
CA THR A 46 10.92 18.75 -12.44
C THR A 46 11.90 19.17 -13.53
N GLY A 47 13.19 18.84 -13.37
CA GLY A 47 14.24 19.25 -14.29
C GLY A 47 14.83 18.02 -14.99
N PHE A 48 15.28 18.22 -16.21
CA PHE A 48 15.85 17.17 -17.05
C PHE A 48 17.14 16.57 -16.46
N PRO A 49 17.35 15.24 -16.58
CA PRO A 49 16.32 14.21 -16.81
C PRO A 49 15.34 14.10 -15.64
N ASP A 50 14.06 13.83 -15.90
CA ASP A 50 12.96 13.80 -14.92
C ASP A 50 13.19 12.87 -13.72
N CYS A 51 13.87 11.74 -13.96
CA CYS A 51 13.99 10.67 -12.99
C CYS A 51 15.37 10.02 -12.98
N LEU A 52 15.84 9.69 -11.79
CA LEU A 52 16.96 8.80 -11.56
C LEU A 52 16.43 7.49 -11.02
N ALA A 53 16.70 6.40 -11.74
CA ALA A 53 16.29 5.06 -11.35
C ALA A 53 17.50 4.11 -11.34
N HIS A 54 17.31 2.94 -10.75
CA HIS A 54 18.23 1.81 -10.76
C HIS A 54 17.54 0.66 -11.47
N ARG A 55 18.20 0.05 -12.46
CA ARG A 55 17.74 -1.14 -13.17
C ARG A 55 18.69 -2.29 -12.89
N TYR A 56 18.16 -3.48 -12.63
CA TYR A 56 18.96 -4.69 -12.54
C TYR A 56 19.24 -5.24 -13.95
N ASP A 57 20.51 -5.42 -14.31
CA ASP A 57 20.91 -5.90 -15.64
C ASP A 57 21.11 -7.42 -15.72
N GLY A 58 20.83 -8.14 -14.63
CA GLY A 58 21.10 -9.57 -14.47
C GLY A 58 22.32 -9.89 -13.60
N HIS A 59 23.16 -8.88 -13.32
CA HIS A 59 24.34 -9.01 -12.47
C HIS A 59 24.34 -7.98 -11.33
N GLU A 60 24.16 -6.71 -11.66
CA GLU A 60 24.23 -5.60 -10.71
C GLU A 60 23.13 -4.54 -10.93
N TRP A 61 23.04 -3.60 -10.00
CA TRP A 61 22.12 -2.47 -10.10
C TRP A 61 22.84 -1.30 -10.78
N VAL A 62 22.35 -0.91 -11.95
CA VAL A 62 22.91 0.20 -12.74
C VAL A 62 21.97 1.39 -12.67
N ARG A 63 22.54 2.58 -12.41
CA ARG A 63 21.78 3.82 -12.40
C ARG A 63 21.45 4.25 -13.83
N VAL A 64 20.20 4.67 -14.06
CA VAL A 64 19.69 5.13 -15.35
C VAL A 64 18.99 6.47 -15.22
N ASN A 65 19.33 7.40 -16.09
CA ASN A 65 18.67 8.69 -16.28
C ASN A 65 17.44 8.50 -17.17
N VAL A 66 16.26 8.75 -16.63
CA VAL A 66 14.98 8.51 -17.31
C VAL A 66 14.29 9.82 -17.62
N GLU A 67 13.84 9.98 -18.86
CA GLU A 67 12.93 11.04 -19.27
C GLU A 67 11.53 10.48 -19.56
N PHE A 68 10.50 11.17 -19.08
CA PHE A 68 9.11 10.77 -19.33
C PHE A 68 8.50 11.61 -20.44
N GLU A 69 7.88 10.94 -21.41
CA GLU A 69 7.27 11.65 -22.54
C GLU A 69 5.89 11.09 -22.87
N LEU A 70 4.95 11.94 -23.28
CA LEU A 70 3.70 11.40 -23.84
C LEU A 70 3.98 10.63 -25.14
N ARG A 71 4.84 11.19 -25.99
CA ARG A 71 5.32 10.54 -27.21
C ARG A 71 6.83 10.68 -27.26
N SER A 72 7.57 9.63 -27.60
CA SER A 72 9.05 9.68 -27.56
C SER A 72 9.67 10.83 -28.35
N LYS A 73 9.05 11.30 -29.45
CA LYS A 73 9.52 12.45 -30.24
C LYS A 73 9.39 13.80 -29.52
N ASN A 74 8.61 13.89 -28.45
CA ASN A 74 8.52 15.09 -27.62
C ASN A 74 9.88 15.43 -26.98
N PHE A 75 10.73 14.43 -26.71
CA PHE A 75 12.10 14.63 -26.23
C PHE A 75 12.89 15.61 -27.11
N LEU A 76 12.79 15.45 -28.44
CA LEU A 76 13.40 16.35 -29.41
C LEU A 76 12.75 17.74 -29.39
N THR A 77 11.44 17.80 -29.16
CA THR A 77 10.68 19.05 -29.13
C THR A 77 11.03 19.89 -27.90
N HIS A 78 11.35 19.25 -26.78
CA HIS A 78 11.82 19.89 -25.56
C HIS A 78 13.30 20.29 -25.61
N GLY A 79 14.06 19.81 -26.59
CA GLY A 79 15.47 20.17 -26.79
C GLY A 79 16.42 19.50 -25.80
N HIS A 80 16.06 18.33 -25.29
CA HIS A 80 16.86 17.58 -24.34
C HIS A 80 18.11 16.97 -24.99
N ASN A 81 19.19 16.87 -24.21
CA ASN A 81 20.45 16.29 -24.66
C ASN A 81 20.39 14.76 -24.55
N ALA A 82 20.49 14.06 -25.67
CA ALA A 82 20.47 12.60 -25.69
C ALA A 82 21.66 11.95 -24.96
N GLU A 83 22.78 12.66 -24.80
CA GLU A 83 23.95 12.16 -24.06
C GLU A 83 23.76 12.16 -22.54
N GLU A 84 22.72 12.85 -22.04
CA GLU A 84 22.39 12.97 -20.62
C GLU A 84 21.14 12.16 -20.23
N CYS A 85 20.65 11.31 -21.14
CA CYS A 85 19.48 10.48 -20.95
C CYS A 85 19.77 9.04 -21.40
N ASP A 86 19.57 8.09 -20.51
CA ASP A 86 19.83 6.67 -20.80
C ASP A 86 18.58 5.95 -21.31
N LEU A 87 17.39 6.44 -20.92
CA LEU A 87 16.11 5.79 -21.18
C LEU A 87 14.97 6.81 -21.34
N ILE A 88 14.18 6.67 -22.40
CA ILE A 88 12.88 7.34 -22.51
C ILE A 88 11.78 6.35 -22.13
N VAL A 89 10.92 6.76 -21.20
CA VAL A 89 9.67 6.05 -20.92
C VAL A 89 8.53 6.87 -21.50
N CYS A 90 7.77 6.31 -22.43
CA CYS A 90 6.69 7.03 -23.09
C CYS A 90 5.39 6.24 -23.20
N TRP A 91 4.26 6.93 -23.42
CA TRP A 91 3.01 6.24 -23.74
C TRP A 91 3.03 5.65 -25.14
N GLU A 92 3.46 6.43 -26.14
CA GLU A 92 3.51 6.03 -27.55
C GLU A 92 4.89 6.33 -28.15
N HIS A 93 5.55 5.30 -28.70
CA HIS A 93 6.83 5.46 -29.36
C HIS A 93 6.63 5.81 -30.83
N ASN A 94 7.05 7.00 -31.23
CA ASN A 94 6.87 7.53 -32.58
C ASN A 94 8.16 8.15 -33.16
N TRP A 95 9.32 7.74 -32.63
CA TRP A 95 10.63 8.19 -33.07
C TRP A 95 11.46 6.99 -33.54
N SER A 96 11.32 6.60 -34.81
CA SER A 96 11.94 5.40 -35.39
C SER A 96 13.46 5.35 -35.27
N ASP A 97 14.12 6.49 -35.43
CA ASP A 97 15.58 6.61 -35.40
C ASP A 97 16.07 7.15 -34.04
N CYS A 98 15.38 6.78 -32.95
CA CYS A 98 15.74 7.21 -31.61
C CYS A 98 17.08 6.56 -31.19
N PRO A 99 18.09 7.35 -30.79
CA PRO A 99 19.37 6.81 -30.35
C PRO A 99 19.35 6.34 -28.88
N ILE A 100 18.28 6.67 -28.14
CA ILE A 100 18.11 6.35 -26.72
C ILE A 100 17.22 5.11 -26.62
N GLU A 101 17.46 4.27 -25.61
CA GLU A 101 16.56 3.16 -25.28
C GLU A 101 15.14 3.69 -25.00
N VAL A 102 14.09 3.02 -25.49
CA VAL A 102 12.71 3.43 -25.25
C VAL A 102 11.88 2.30 -24.67
N ILE A 103 11.20 2.58 -23.56
CA ILE A 103 10.10 1.75 -23.06
C ILE A 103 8.77 2.44 -23.45
N GLU A 104 8.03 1.80 -24.35
CA GLU A 104 6.69 2.20 -24.73
C GLU A 104 5.63 1.52 -23.86
N LEU A 105 5.00 2.28 -22.96
CA LEU A 105 4.06 1.74 -21.98
C LEU A 105 2.80 1.13 -22.61
N LYS A 106 2.31 1.66 -23.75
CA LYS A 106 1.05 1.19 -24.36
C LYS A 106 1.10 -0.27 -24.77
N GLU A 107 2.20 -0.73 -25.34
CA GLU A 107 2.40 -2.16 -25.61
C GLU A 107 2.98 -2.88 -24.40
N LYS A 108 3.90 -2.27 -23.65
CA LYS A 108 4.60 -2.94 -22.54
C LYS A 108 3.66 -3.46 -21.46
N ILE A 109 2.62 -2.72 -21.08
CA ILE A 109 1.68 -3.16 -20.04
C ILE A 109 0.90 -4.43 -20.41
N LYS A 110 0.80 -4.77 -21.70
CA LYS A 110 0.12 -5.99 -22.17
C LYS A 110 0.93 -7.25 -21.88
N GLU A 111 2.22 -7.11 -21.60
CA GLU A 111 3.13 -8.21 -21.26
C GLU A 111 3.01 -8.65 -19.79
N PHE A 112 2.40 -7.84 -18.93
CA PHE A 112 2.40 -8.04 -17.48
C PHE A 112 1.05 -8.52 -16.95
N GLU A 113 1.11 -9.28 -15.85
CA GLU A 113 -0.10 -9.66 -15.12
C GLU A 113 -0.81 -8.42 -14.58
N ASN A 114 -2.10 -8.30 -14.90
CA ASN A 114 -2.94 -7.23 -14.39
C ASN A 114 -3.69 -7.69 -13.13
N TYR A 115 -3.00 -7.61 -11.98
CA TYR A 115 -3.68 -7.85 -10.70
C TYR A 115 -4.68 -6.71 -10.45
N ARG A 116 -5.92 -7.09 -10.15
CA ARG A 116 -6.98 -6.11 -9.88
C ARG A 116 -6.78 -5.53 -8.49
N ILE A 117 -6.86 -4.20 -8.39
CA ILE A 117 -7.09 -3.55 -7.11
C ILE A 117 -8.53 -3.88 -6.72
N THR A 118 -8.68 -4.82 -5.80
CA THR A 118 -9.98 -5.16 -5.23
C THR A 118 -10.31 -4.17 -4.12
N GLU A 119 -11.59 -3.87 -3.96
CA GLU A 119 -12.07 -3.30 -2.70
C GLU A 119 -11.55 -4.16 -1.55
N PRO A 120 -11.11 -3.56 -0.43
CA PRO A 120 -10.89 -4.35 0.77
C PRO A 120 -12.20 -5.08 1.09
N GLU A 121 -12.13 -6.40 1.30
CA GLU A 121 -13.31 -7.25 1.45
C GLU A 121 -14.24 -6.74 2.58
N VAL A 122 -15.29 -6.00 2.21
CA VAL A 122 -16.45 -5.77 3.08
C VAL A 122 -17.39 -6.94 2.84
N LYS A 123 -17.30 -8.00 3.65
CA LYS A 123 -18.23 -9.13 3.51
C LYS A 123 -19.65 -8.72 3.91
N LYS A 124 -20.52 -8.54 2.91
CA LYS A 124 -21.95 -8.85 2.99
C LYS A 124 -22.12 -10.35 3.27
N ASN A 125 -23.03 -10.71 4.19
CA ASN A 125 -23.47 -12.07 4.56
C ASN A 125 -22.70 -12.81 5.69
N GLY A 126 -22.24 -12.10 6.72
CA GLY A 126 -22.23 -12.62 8.10
C GLY A 126 -21.24 -13.73 8.48
N LYS A 127 -20.45 -14.32 7.57
CA LYS A 127 -19.37 -15.26 7.92
C LYS A 127 -18.00 -14.76 7.48
N ILE A 128 -17.08 -14.71 8.45
CA ILE A 128 -15.68 -14.34 8.25
C ILE A 128 -14.97 -15.59 7.71
N GLU A 129 -14.33 -15.45 6.56
CA GLU A 129 -13.51 -16.52 6.02
C GLU A 129 -12.07 -16.24 6.41
N TYR A 130 -11.51 -17.17 7.18
CA TYR A 130 -10.17 -17.05 7.68
C TYR A 130 -9.18 -17.47 6.60
N LYS A 131 -8.27 -16.57 6.21
CA LYS A 131 -7.21 -16.84 5.23
C LYS A 131 -5.94 -17.44 5.86
N HIS A 132 -5.94 -17.60 7.17
CA HIS A 132 -4.87 -18.19 7.96
C HIS A 132 -5.28 -19.57 8.47
N ASP A 133 -4.32 -20.45 8.68
CA ASP A 133 -4.54 -21.71 9.39
C ASP A 133 -4.64 -21.43 10.88
N LEU A 134 -5.88 -21.42 11.39
CA LEU A 134 -6.21 -21.01 12.76
C LEU A 134 -6.79 -22.16 13.57
N THR A 135 -6.39 -22.23 14.83
CA THR A 135 -7.01 -23.13 15.81
C THR A 135 -8.48 -22.76 16.05
N PRO A 136 -9.31 -23.68 16.59
CA PRO A 136 -10.67 -23.34 17.00
C PRO A 136 -10.73 -22.17 17.99
N ASN A 137 -9.82 -22.12 18.96
CA ASN A 137 -9.75 -21.04 19.95
C ASN A 137 -9.43 -19.68 19.31
N GLN A 138 -8.45 -19.63 18.39
CA GLN A 138 -8.14 -18.41 17.65
C GLN A 138 -9.32 -17.90 16.83
N LYS A 139 -10.10 -18.80 16.21
CA LYS A 139 -11.32 -18.43 15.47
C LYS A 139 -12.37 -17.84 16.42
N GLU A 140 -12.58 -18.45 17.58
CA GLU A 140 -13.54 -17.97 18.58
C GLU A 140 -13.18 -16.56 19.08
N ILE A 141 -11.90 -16.32 19.42
CA ILE A 141 -11.43 -14.99 19.84
C ILE A 141 -11.67 -13.96 18.74
N LEU A 142 -11.34 -14.30 17.49
CA LEU A 142 -11.53 -13.40 16.35
C LEU A 142 -13.01 -13.15 16.05
N ASP A 143 -13.88 -14.16 16.15
CA ASP A 143 -15.31 -14.00 15.95
C ASP A 143 -15.87 -12.97 16.94
N VAL A 144 -15.58 -13.11 18.24
CA VAL A 144 -16.03 -12.16 19.28
C VAL A 144 -15.47 -10.76 19.04
N LEU A 145 -14.16 -10.64 18.74
CA LEU A 145 -13.53 -9.35 18.45
C LEU A 145 -14.18 -8.69 17.22
N PHE A 146 -14.35 -9.44 16.14
CA PHE A 146 -14.86 -8.93 14.87
C PHE A 146 -16.34 -8.58 14.94
N GLU A 147 -17.16 -9.35 15.65
CA GLU A 147 -18.55 -8.99 15.93
C GLU A 147 -18.62 -7.70 16.75
N TYR A 148 -17.78 -7.55 17.78
CA TYR A 148 -17.80 -6.37 18.62
C TYR A 148 -17.38 -5.10 17.87
N VAL A 149 -16.24 -5.08 17.18
CA VAL A 149 -15.76 -3.87 16.50
C VAL A 149 -16.68 -3.43 15.36
N LYS A 150 -17.40 -4.36 14.73
CA LYS A 150 -18.41 -4.04 13.70
C LYS A 150 -19.63 -3.29 14.25
N THR A 151 -19.85 -3.32 15.57
CA THR A 151 -20.91 -2.52 16.20
C THR A 151 -20.58 -1.02 16.25
N PHE A 152 -19.34 -0.63 15.97
CA PHE A 152 -18.89 0.75 16.17
C PHE A 152 -19.33 1.68 15.03
N SER A 153 -19.28 1.21 13.79
CA SER A 153 -19.73 1.93 12.59
C SER A 153 -19.72 0.99 11.38
N ASP A 154 -20.56 1.27 10.38
CA ASP A 154 -20.53 0.61 9.06
C ASP A 154 -19.20 0.84 8.30
N ASP A 155 -18.44 1.85 8.72
CA ASP A 155 -17.12 2.21 8.19
C ASP A 155 -15.96 1.39 8.76
N VAL A 156 -16.24 0.49 9.71
CA VAL A 156 -15.23 -0.42 10.26
C VAL A 156 -15.05 -1.62 9.34
N TRP A 157 -13.82 -1.85 8.89
CA TRP A 157 -13.50 -2.98 8.01
C TRP A 157 -12.23 -3.70 8.43
N ILE A 158 -12.13 -4.98 8.04
CA ILE A 158 -11.07 -5.90 8.46
C ILE A 158 -10.28 -6.32 7.22
N LYS A 159 -8.97 -6.13 7.26
CA LYS A 159 -8.03 -6.55 6.21
C LYS A 159 -7.26 -7.78 6.68
N THR A 160 -7.18 -8.80 5.84
CA THR A 160 -6.17 -9.85 6.04
C THR A 160 -4.77 -9.30 5.74
N VAL A 161 -3.82 -9.54 6.64
CA VAL A 161 -2.39 -9.26 6.44
C VAL A 161 -1.58 -10.54 6.64
N SER A 162 -0.29 -10.53 6.29
CA SER A 162 0.55 -11.74 6.24
C SER A 162 0.65 -12.53 7.54
N GLN A 163 0.49 -11.89 8.71
CA GLN A 163 0.58 -12.53 10.03
C GLN A 163 -0.70 -12.44 10.86
N GLY A 164 -1.81 -11.96 10.28
CA GLY A 164 -3.05 -11.74 11.01
C GLY A 164 -4.06 -10.86 10.30
N TYR A 165 -4.69 -9.95 11.05
CA TYR A 165 -5.72 -9.04 10.55
C TYR A 165 -5.51 -7.61 11.06
N SER A 166 -5.77 -6.64 10.21
CA SER A 166 -5.81 -5.21 10.56
C SER A 166 -7.24 -4.70 10.55
N ILE A 167 -7.65 -3.97 11.58
CA ILE A 167 -9.00 -3.43 11.73
C ILE A 167 -8.94 -1.91 11.59
N TYR A 168 -9.68 -1.39 10.62
CA TYR A 168 -9.64 0.00 10.18
C TYR A 168 -10.93 0.73 10.52
N SER A 169 -10.81 2.04 10.73
CA SER A 169 -11.90 2.98 10.45
C SER A 169 -11.62 3.62 9.08
N SER A 170 -12.61 3.63 8.18
CA SER A 170 -12.49 4.12 6.79
C SER A 170 -11.92 5.54 6.68
N VAL A 171 -12.07 6.35 7.73
CA VAL A 171 -11.65 7.75 7.74
C VAL A 171 -10.17 7.93 8.14
N ARG A 172 -9.60 7.10 9.05
CA ARG A 172 -8.35 7.48 9.76
C ARG A 172 -7.34 6.36 10.04
N GLY A 173 -7.54 5.16 9.48
CA GLY A 173 -6.55 4.08 9.49
C GLY A 173 -6.77 3.02 10.57
N VAL A 174 -5.70 2.26 10.88
CA VAL A 174 -5.79 1.07 11.74
C VAL A 174 -5.87 1.46 13.21
N PHE A 175 -6.82 0.89 13.93
CA PHE A 175 -6.88 0.99 15.40
C PHE A 175 -6.58 -0.33 16.10
N ILE A 176 -6.69 -1.48 15.41
CA ILE A 176 -6.26 -2.78 15.95
C ILE A 176 -5.48 -3.58 14.90
N TYR A 177 -4.36 -4.18 15.33
CA TYR A 177 -3.73 -5.28 14.62
C TYR A 177 -3.85 -6.56 15.45
N THR A 178 -4.05 -7.67 14.76
CA THR A 178 -3.93 -9.00 15.35
C THR A 178 -2.78 -9.73 14.68
N SER A 179 -2.04 -10.53 15.46
CA SER A 179 -1.05 -11.44 14.91
C SER A 179 -1.01 -12.78 15.63
N PHE A 180 -0.66 -13.84 14.90
CA PHE A 180 -0.59 -15.20 15.44
C PHE A 180 0.84 -15.56 15.85
N ARG A 181 1.00 -16.15 17.03
CA ARG A 181 2.30 -16.64 17.52
C ARG A 181 2.34 -18.16 17.44
N LYS A 182 3.34 -18.71 16.74
CA LYS A 182 3.49 -20.17 16.47
C LYS A 182 3.42 -21.10 17.69
N LYS A 183 3.68 -20.60 18.91
CA LYS A 183 3.77 -21.41 20.14
C LYS A 183 2.64 -21.15 21.14
N VAL A 184 1.71 -20.27 20.81
CA VAL A 184 0.61 -19.90 21.71
C VAL A 184 -0.71 -20.09 20.97
N ASP A 185 -1.61 -20.83 21.59
CA ASP A 185 -2.99 -20.93 21.12
C ASP A 185 -3.76 -19.66 21.54
N GLY A 186 -3.51 -18.58 20.81
CA GLY A 186 -4.07 -17.26 21.07
C GLY A 186 -3.68 -16.26 19.98
N ILE A 187 -4.04 -15.00 20.19
CA ILE A 187 -3.73 -13.87 19.30
C ILE A 187 -2.99 -12.79 20.09
N LYS A 188 -1.96 -12.20 19.50
CA LYS A 188 -1.43 -10.92 19.98
C LYS A 188 -2.34 -9.83 19.42
N LEU A 189 -2.91 -9.01 20.29
CA LEU A 189 -3.74 -7.86 19.93
C LEU A 189 -2.92 -6.60 20.20
N ASP A 190 -2.58 -5.87 19.13
CA ASP A 190 -1.98 -4.55 19.20
C ASP A 190 -3.09 -3.51 19.01
N ILE A 191 -3.21 -2.54 19.91
CA ILE A 191 -4.28 -1.57 19.97
C ILE A 191 -3.73 -0.15 19.93
N TYR A 192 -4.35 0.72 19.12
CA TYR A 192 -3.94 2.12 19.03
C TYR A 192 -4.30 2.85 20.32
N SER A 193 -3.33 3.52 20.94
CA SER A 193 -3.50 4.19 22.22
C SER A 193 -3.09 5.66 22.21
N LYS A 194 -2.48 6.18 21.14
CA LYS A 194 -2.08 7.61 21.05
C LYS A 194 -1.24 8.05 22.26
N ASP A 195 -0.22 7.25 22.58
CA ASP A 195 0.78 7.49 23.64
C ASP A 195 0.19 7.59 25.06
N VAL A 196 -1.02 7.09 25.26
CA VAL A 196 -1.65 6.96 26.58
C VAL A 196 -1.86 5.48 26.88
N GLU A 197 -1.27 5.00 27.96
CA GLU A 197 -1.38 3.60 28.38
C GLU A 197 -2.83 3.20 28.63
N LEU A 198 -3.19 2.00 28.17
CA LEU A 198 -4.47 1.36 28.39
C LEU A 198 -4.29 0.23 29.39
N ASP A 199 -5.20 0.15 30.36
CA ASP A 199 -5.11 -0.84 31.43
C ASP A 199 -5.04 -2.28 30.87
N GLY A 200 -4.11 -3.06 31.41
CA GLY A 200 -3.84 -4.43 30.99
C GLY A 200 -3.14 -4.58 29.63
N PHE A 201 -2.62 -3.51 29.03
CA PHE A 201 -1.75 -3.55 27.84
C PHE A 201 -0.29 -3.26 28.19
N GLU A 202 0.62 -3.94 27.51
CA GLU A 202 2.05 -3.70 27.57
C GLU A 202 2.46 -2.73 26.46
N TYR A 203 3.50 -1.95 26.71
CA TYR A 203 4.05 -0.96 25.78
C TYR A 203 5.55 -1.20 25.62
N LEU A 204 6.08 -0.91 24.43
CA LEU A 204 7.51 -1.01 24.19
C LEU A 204 8.22 0.14 24.93
N ASP A 205 9.19 -0.22 25.77
CA ASP A 205 10.03 0.75 26.49
C ASP A 205 11.10 1.33 25.55
N ASP A 206 11.26 2.66 25.63
CA ASP A 206 12.28 3.43 24.93
C ASP A 206 13.71 2.99 25.28
N PHE A 207 13.92 2.47 26.49
CA PHE A 207 15.23 2.01 26.94
C PHE A 207 15.66 0.69 26.26
N GLU A 208 14.71 -0.22 26.04
CA GLU A 208 14.98 -1.50 25.40
C GLU A 208 14.98 -1.43 23.87
N TYR A 209 14.17 -0.54 23.26
CA TYR A 209 13.98 -0.48 21.81
C TYR A 209 14.05 0.95 21.23
N PRO A 210 15.21 1.63 21.34
CA PRO A 210 15.38 3.05 20.97
C PRO A 210 15.23 3.34 19.46
N LYS A 211 15.15 2.31 18.61
CA LYS A 211 14.96 2.43 17.15
C LYS A 211 13.51 2.18 16.69
N SER A 212 12.58 1.96 17.62
CA SER A 212 11.16 1.81 17.26
C SER A 212 10.60 3.13 16.73
N SER A 213 9.85 3.09 15.63
CA SER A 213 9.22 4.29 15.07
C SER A 213 8.18 4.83 16.05
N GLU A 214 7.99 6.14 16.09
CA GLU A 214 6.95 6.81 16.90
C GLU A 214 5.55 6.18 16.70
N TYR A 215 5.24 5.76 15.46
CA TYR A 215 4.02 5.01 15.14
C TYR A 215 3.82 3.74 15.97
N VAL A 216 4.89 2.99 16.25
CA VAL A 216 4.86 1.73 17.00
C VAL A 216 4.64 2.01 18.49
N LYS A 217 5.11 3.16 18.99
CA LYS A 217 4.91 3.58 20.39
C LYS A 217 3.47 3.97 20.68
N SER A 218 2.74 4.43 19.66
CA SER A 218 1.33 4.73 19.78
C SER A 218 0.42 3.48 19.85
N PHE A 219 0.99 2.27 19.92
CA PHE A 219 0.25 1.02 20.11
C PHE A 219 0.65 0.30 21.39
N GLY A 220 -0.34 -0.11 22.17
CA GLY A 220 -0.17 -1.10 23.24
C GLY A 220 -0.40 -2.50 22.71
N TYR A 221 0.10 -3.52 23.38
CA TYR A 221 -0.19 -4.90 23.02
C TYR A 221 -0.60 -5.75 24.20
N LYS A 222 -1.45 -6.75 23.93
CA LYS A 222 -1.87 -7.77 24.89
C LYS A 222 -1.95 -9.12 24.22
N LEU A 223 -1.53 -10.17 24.91
CA LEU A 223 -1.76 -11.54 24.46
C LEU A 223 -3.16 -11.99 24.91
N ILE A 224 -3.99 -12.37 23.95
CA ILE A 224 -5.35 -12.86 24.17
C ILE A 224 -5.37 -14.36 23.91
N THR A 225 -5.73 -15.14 24.92
CA THR A 225 -5.74 -16.61 24.91
C THR A 225 -7.15 -17.18 25.02
N SER A 226 -8.18 -16.38 25.30
CA SER A 226 -9.58 -16.79 25.31
C SER A 226 -10.50 -15.66 24.85
N ALA A 227 -11.71 -16.01 24.39
CA ALA A 227 -12.70 -15.02 23.95
C ALA A 227 -13.23 -14.15 25.11
N GLU A 228 -13.26 -14.69 26.34
CA GLU A 228 -13.63 -13.95 27.56
C GLU A 228 -12.74 -12.71 27.79
N GLN A 229 -11.44 -12.82 27.48
CA GLN A 229 -10.53 -11.68 27.59
C GLN A 229 -10.84 -10.55 26.61
N ILE A 230 -11.56 -10.81 25.52
CA ILE A 230 -12.08 -9.74 24.63
C ILE A 230 -13.21 -8.97 25.33
N GLU A 231 -14.08 -9.66 26.06
CA GLU A 231 -15.16 -9.04 26.85
C GLU A 231 -14.59 -8.11 27.93
N GLU A 232 -13.53 -8.54 28.61
CA GLU A 232 -12.84 -7.75 29.65
C GLU A 232 -12.21 -6.46 29.12
N ILE A 233 -11.79 -6.43 27.86
CA ILE A 233 -11.08 -5.28 27.26
C ILE A 233 -11.93 -4.46 26.28
N LYS A 234 -13.25 -4.66 26.26
CA LYS A 234 -14.17 -3.95 25.35
C LYS A 234 -14.02 -2.43 25.44
N GLU A 235 -13.85 -1.91 26.64
CA GLU A 235 -13.66 -0.47 26.86
C GLU A 235 -12.37 0.04 26.22
N GLN A 236 -11.26 -0.66 26.38
CA GLN A 236 -9.99 -0.32 25.75
C GLN A 236 -10.09 -0.37 24.22
N ILE A 237 -10.78 -1.38 23.68
CA ILE A 237 -11.11 -1.50 22.24
C ILE A 237 -11.91 -0.29 21.75
N ARG A 238 -12.90 0.16 22.52
CA ARG A 238 -13.70 1.35 22.19
C ARG A 238 -12.86 2.63 22.23
N ILE A 239 -12.10 2.84 23.29
CA ILE A 239 -11.19 3.99 23.45
C ILE A 239 -10.22 4.06 22.27
N SER A 240 -9.67 2.93 21.84
CA SER A 240 -8.77 2.87 20.70
C SER A 240 -9.42 3.35 19.40
N TYR A 241 -10.63 2.88 19.13
CA TYR A 241 -11.42 3.33 17.98
C TYR A 241 -11.67 4.84 18.06
N GLU A 242 -12.15 5.35 19.19
CA GLU A 242 -12.45 6.78 19.38
C GLU A 242 -11.20 7.65 19.22
N ARG A 243 -10.08 7.28 19.84
CA ARG A 243 -8.79 7.98 19.68
C ARG A 243 -8.33 8.01 18.23
N ARG A 244 -8.60 6.95 17.47
CA ARG A 244 -8.26 6.90 16.04
C ARG A 244 -9.10 7.89 15.23
N LEU A 245 -10.33 8.18 15.65
CA LEU A 245 -11.17 9.18 15.00
C LEU A 245 -10.71 10.62 15.25
N GLU A 246 -9.95 10.88 16.32
CA GLU A 246 -9.51 12.24 16.68
C GLU A 246 -8.33 12.80 15.86
N ILE A 247 -7.62 11.98 15.07
CA ILE A 247 -6.40 12.38 14.34
C ILE A 247 -6.74 13.14 13.06
#